data_AF-A0A931KWD3-F1
#
_entry.id   AF-A0A931KWD3-F1
#
_cell.length_a   1.000
_cell.length_b   1.000
_cell.length_c   1.000
_cell.angle_alpha   90.00
_cell.angle_beta   90.00
_cell.angle_gamma   90.00
#
_symmetry.space_group_name_H-M   'P 1'
#
loop_
_entity.id
_entity.type
_entity.pdbx_description
1 polymer ?
#
loop_
_entity_poly.entity_id
_entity_poly.type
_entity_poly.pdbx_seq_one_letter_code
_entity_poly.pdbx_strand_id
1 'polypeptide(L)'
;MEIQTHGHRWSLHDAFPEGPRFVAALTDAEVEELRRALALIAHLTYLSSWPLVLASADAVYAAIAKAAETTRGASPTAALIYPVNAAFIGWCLMFESTINHMLVDIKRRFGANSPEYLAVEAATNEAFDTHPGYRFAVNLRRAISHDRVPELGGKATAAVHSETGESRTSEWLITLSPEWFDRTRVSAKFRTDLDERLTNKEPFVIAEEVSDAMEGLHLVRVAYMTAYAREMTDASDLLEHLMDRVPTRRPVVIGAVPEGTGTRFEWVLTGEARAVIAQRPRTVAIDTPQPPA
;
A
#
# COMPACT_ATOMS: atom_id res chain seq x y z
N MET A 1 -42.18 19.53 -11.79
CA MET A 1 -41.85 20.64 -10.87
C MET A 1 -40.42 21.02 -11.16
N GLU A 2 -40.19 22.02 -12.01
CA GLU A 2 -38.86 22.55 -12.29
C GLU A 2 -38.41 23.32 -11.05
N ILE A 3 -37.47 22.74 -10.30
CA ILE A 3 -36.78 23.47 -9.24
C ILE A 3 -35.82 24.42 -9.96
N GLN A 4 -36.20 25.68 -10.07
CA GLN A 4 -35.34 26.72 -10.63
C GLN A 4 -34.12 26.85 -9.71
N THR A 5 -32.98 26.31 -10.14
CA THR A 5 -31.67 26.59 -9.56
C THR A 5 -31.29 28.00 -9.96
N HIS A 6 -31.81 29.00 -9.26
CA HIS A 6 -31.49 30.41 -9.53
C HIS A 6 -29.97 30.63 -9.41
N GLY A 7 -29.27 30.69 -10.54
CA GLY A 7 -27.87 31.09 -10.65
C GLY A 7 -26.81 30.08 -10.20
N HIS A 8 -27.19 28.89 -9.70
CA HIS A 8 -26.24 27.87 -9.25
C HIS A 8 -26.05 26.77 -10.29
N ARG A 9 -24.79 26.55 -10.72
CA ARG A 9 -24.40 25.52 -11.69
C ARG A 9 -24.45 24.09 -11.12
N TRP A 10 -24.36 23.96 -9.79
CA TRP A 10 -24.23 22.69 -9.09
C TRP A 10 -25.33 22.47 -8.08
N SER A 11 -25.76 21.22 -7.96
CA SER A 11 -26.81 20.83 -7.01
C SER A 11 -26.53 19.46 -6.39
N LEU A 12 -26.87 19.36 -5.11
CA LEU A 12 -26.83 18.16 -4.31
C LEU A 12 -28.20 17.47 -4.38
N HIS A 13 -28.21 16.16 -4.63
CA HIS A 13 -29.41 15.35 -4.72
C HIS A 13 -29.29 14.09 -3.86
N ASP A 14 -30.41 13.67 -3.29
CA ASP A 14 -30.58 12.38 -2.62
C ASP A 14 -31.03 11.33 -3.64
N ALA A 15 -30.36 10.18 -3.70
CA ALA A 15 -30.70 9.09 -4.61
C ALA A 15 -31.92 8.30 -4.12
N PHE A 16 -33.11 8.58 -4.67
CA PHE A 16 -34.30 7.76 -4.49
C PHE A 16 -34.49 6.77 -5.67
N PRO A 17 -35.11 5.61 -5.45
CA PRO A 17 -35.47 4.67 -6.52
C PRO A 17 -36.37 5.31 -7.60
N GLU A 18 -37.22 6.27 -7.20
CA GLU A 18 -38.11 6.98 -8.12
C GLU A 18 -37.42 8.12 -8.89
N GLY A 19 -36.15 8.40 -8.59
CA GLY A 19 -35.35 9.47 -9.20
C GLY A 19 -34.69 10.40 -8.16
N PRO A 20 -33.60 11.10 -8.53
CA PRO A 20 -32.87 11.97 -7.60
C PRO A 20 -33.75 13.13 -7.11
N ARG A 21 -33.73 13.40 -5.81
CA ARG A 21 -34.46 14.52 -5.18
C ARG A 21 -33.48 15.62 -4.80
N PHE A 22 -33.75 16.85 -5.24
CA PHE A 22 -32.93 18.00 -4.86
C PHE A 22 -32.89 18.18 -3.34
N VAL A 23 -31.69 18.38 -2.81
CA VAL A 23 -31.42 18.64 -1.40
C VAL A 23 -31.00 20.09 -1.22
N ALA A 24 -29.98 20.54 -1.94
CA ALA A 24 -29.46 21.89 -1.84
C ALA A 24 -28.69 22.34 -3.09
N ALA A 25 -28.59 23.65 -3.29
CA ALA A 25 -27.65 24.22 -4.25
C ALA A 25 -26.24 24.22 -3.64
N LEU A 26 -25.22 24.09 -4.51
CA LEU A 26 -23.82 24.17 -4.14
C LEU A 26 -23.17 25.35 -4.86
N THR A 27 -22.29 26.03 -4.16
CA THR A 27 -21.39 27.03 -4.73
C THR A 27 -20.25 26.36 -5.50
N ASP A 28 -19.64 27.07 -6.45
CA ASP A 28 -18.45 26.56 -7.15
C ASP A 28 -17.28 26.30 -6.19
N ALA A 29 -17.17 27.08 -5.11
CA ALA A 29 -16.16 26.89 -4.06
C ALA A 29 -16.36 25.56 -3.31
N GLU A 30 -17.58 25.27 -2.85
CA GLU A 30 -17.91 23.98 -2.20
C GLU A 30 -17.63 22.79 -3.13
N VAL A 31 -17.95 22.92 -4.42
CA VAL A 31 -17.71 21.85 -5.41
C VAL A 31 -16.22 21.63 -5.63
N GLU A 32 -15.42 22.69 -5.65
CA GLU A 32 -13.97 22.57 -5.82
C GLU A 32 -13.29 21.99 -4.56
N GLU A 33 -13.73 22.39 -3.37
CA GLU A 33 -13.30 21.77 -2.11
C GLU A 33 -13.62 20.27 -2.08
N LEU A 34 -14.83 19.91 -2.50
CA LEU A 34 -15.24 18.52 -2.60
C LEU A 34 -14.38 17.74 -3.61
N ARG A 35 -14.09 18.31 -4.78
CA ARG A 35 -13.18 17.67 -5.76
C ARG A 35 -11.83 17.37 -5.14
N ARG A 36 -11.26 18.35 -4.42
CA ARG A 36 -9.97 18.19 -3.75
C ARG A 36 -10.02 17.11 -2.68
N ALA A 37 -11.08 17.09 -1.86
CA ALA A 37 -11.29 16.05 -0.85
C ALA A 37 -11.38 14.64 -1.46
N LEU A 38 -12.19 14.47 -2.50
CA LEU A 38 -12.34 13.19 -3.19
C LEU A 38 -11.06 12.76 -3.91
N ALA A 39 -10.35 13.69 -4.55
CA ALA A 39 -9.07 13.42 -5.20
C ALA A 39 -8.01 12.98 -4.18
N LEU A 40 -7.97 13.60 -2.99
CA LEU A 40 -7.08 13.19 -1.91
C LEU A 40 -7.40 11.78 -1.41
N ILE A 41 -8.68 11.48 -1.14
CA ILE A 41 -9.09 10.14 -0.69
C ILE A 41 -8.75 9.10 -1.75
N ALA A 42 -9.06 9.38 -3.02
CA ALA A 42 -8.72 8.49 -4.13
C ALA A 42 -7.20 8.32 -4.28
N HIS A 43 -6.42 9.39 -4.07
CA HIS A 43 -4.96 9.35 -4.11
C HIS A 43 -4.41 8.39 -3.07
N LEU A 44 -4.86 8.52 -1.82
CA LEU A 44 -4.37 7.71 -0.72
C LEU A 44 -4.88 6.26 -0.77
N THR A 45 -6.10 6.04 -1.28
CA THR A 45 -6.73 4.71 -1.33
C THR A 45 -6.34 3.89 -2.55
N TYR A 46 -6.29 4.51 -3.73
CA TYR A 46 -6.22 3.80 -5.02
C TYR A 46 -5.04 4.21 -5.91
N LEU A 47 -4.55 5.45 -5.79
CA LEU A 47 -3.39 5.90 -6.58
C LEU A 47 -2.06 5.66 -5.86
N SER A 48 -2.09 5.35 -4.55
CA SER A 48 -0.94 4.77 -3.88
C SER A 48 -0.70 3.39 -4.49
N SER A 49 0.56 3.04 -4.80
CA SER A 49 0.90 1.70 -5.29
C SER A 49 0.79 0.61 -4.21
N TRP A 50 0.17 0.93 -3.07
CA TRP A 50 -0.03 0.05 -1.93
C TRP A 50 -0.86 -1.20 -2.26
N PRO A 51 -2.02 -1.13 -2.92
CA PRO A 51 -2.77 -2.33 -3.30
C PRO A 51 -1.97 -3.24 -4.25
N LEU A 52 -1.08 -2.66 -5.06
CA LEU A 52 -0.25 -3.42 -6.00
C LEU A 52 0.86 -4.20 -5.28
N VAL A 53 1.50 -3.62 -4.26
CA VAL A 53 2.51 -4.35 -3.46
C VAL A 53 1.86 -5.42 -2.58
N LEU A 54 0.65 -5.20 -2.07
CA LEU A 54 -0.12 -6.23 -1.36
C LEU A 54 -0.47 -7.39 -2.30
N ALA A 55 -1.06 -7.09 -3.46
CA ALA A 55 -1.42 -8.11 -4.43
C ALA A 55 -0.19 -8.90 -4.95
N SER A 56 0.96 -8.25 -5.08
CA SER A 56 2.19 -8.94 -5.47
C SER A 56 2.76 -9.79 -4.33
N ALA A 57 2.63 -9.39 -3.06
CA ALA A 57 2.99 -10.23 -1.91
C ALA A 57 2.10 -11.48 -1.84
N ASP A 58 0.79 -11.31 -2.02
CA ASP A 58 -0.17 -12.43 -2.10
C ASP A 58 0.19 -13.41 -3.23
N ALA A 59 0.65 -12.89 -4.38
CA ALA A 59 1.11 -13.72 -5.49
C ALA A 59 2.35 -14.56 -5.12
N VAL A 60 3.27 -14.03 -4.29
CA VAL A 60 4.42 -14.80 -3.77
C VAL A 60 3.93 -15.93 -2.88
N TYR A 61 3.06 -15.64 -1.91
CA TYR A 61 2.52 -16.65 -1.00
C TYR A 61 1.72 -17.73 -1.76
N ALA A 62 0.91 -17.33 -2.74
CA ALA A 62 0.18 -18.27 -3.59
C ALA A 62 1.11 -19.16 -4.43
N ALA A 63 2.21 -18.60 -4.96
CA ALA A 63 3.21 -19.36 -5.70
C ALA A 63 3.91 -20.39 -4.80
N ILE A 64 4.30 -19.98 -3.59
CA ILE A 64 4.90 -20.84 -2.56
C ILE A 64 3.94 -21.99 -2.19
N ALA A 65 2.68 -21.66 -1.87
CA ALA A 65 1.67 -22.64 -1.49
C ALA A 65 1.42 -23.67 -2.60
N LYS A 66 1.24 -23.21 -3.84
CA LYS A 66 1.07 -24.10 -5.00
C LYS A 66 2.27 -25.02 -5.20
N ALA A 67 3.47 -24.49 -5.04
CA ALA A 67 4.69 -25.26 -5.22
C ALA A 67 4.92 -26.25 -4.07
N ALA A 68 4.50 -25.91 -2.84
CA ALA A 68 4.46 -26.81 -1.69
C ALA A 68 3.49 -27.99 -1.92
N GLU A 69 2.27 -27.70 -2.36
CA GLU A 69 1.24 -28.71 -2.68
C GLU A 69 1.70 -29.68 -3.78
N THR A 70 2.41 -29.15 -4.79
CA THR A 70 2.86 -29.94 -5.94
C THR A 70 4.05 -30.83 -5.59
N THR A 71 4.94 -30.39 -4.70
CA THR A 71 6.14 -31.15 -4.32
C THR A 71 5.84 -32.32 -3.39
N ARG A 72 4.89 -32.20 -2.45
CA ARG A 72 4.56 -33.23 -1.44
C ARG A 72 5.79 -33.91 -0.79
N GLY A 73 6.85 -33.14 -0.52
CA GLY A 73 8.09 -33.64 0.07
C GLY A 73 9.14 -34.15 -0.93
N ALA A 74 8.87 -34.12 -2.24
CA ALA A 74 9.89 -34.30 -3.27
C ALA A 74 10.68 -33.00 -3.51
N SER A 75 11.91 -33.12 -4.01
CA SER A 75 12.70 -31.96 -4.42
C SER A 75 11.96 -31.16 -5.50
N PRO A 76 11.84 -29.83 -5.36
CA PRO A 76 11.18 -29.00 -6.34
C PRO A 76 11.89 -29.07 -7.71
N THR A 77 11.10 -29.18 -8.77
CA THR A 77 11.61 -29.14 -10.14
C THR A 77 11.82 -27.69 -10.58
N ALA A 78 12.62 -27.49 -11.63
CA ALA A 78 12.81 -26.16 -12.23
C ALA A 78 11.47 -25.49 -12.59
N ALA A 79 10.48 -26.28 -13.04
CA ALA A 79 9.13 -25.81 -13.38
C ALA A 79 8.36 -25.22 -12.17
N LEU A 80 8.73 -25.57 -10.94
CA LEU A 80 8.15 -25.03 -9.70
C LEU A 80 9.00 -23.89 -9.11
N ILE A 81 10.32 -23.95 -9.27
CA ILE A 81 11.25 -22.92 -8.81
C ILE A 81 11.05 -21.61 -9.60
N TYR A 82 10.95 -21.68 -10.93
CA TYR A 82 10.85 -20.47 -11.76
C TYR A 82 9.63 -19.59 -11.44
N PRO A 83 8.40 -20.11 -11.28
CA PRO A 83 7.25 -19.28 -10.91
C PRO A 83 7.38 -18.61 -9.55
N VAL A 84 7.91 -19.31 -8.53
CA VAL A 84 8.15 -18.74 -7.19
C VAL A 84 9.17 -17.60 -7.29
N ASN A 85 10.27 -17.83 -8.01
CA ASN A 85 11.30 -16.82 -8.24
C ASN A 85 10.74 -15.60 -8.98
N ALA A 86 9.96 -15.83 -10.04
CA ALA A 86 9.36 -14.76 -10.84
C ALA A 86 8.39 -13.91 -10.00
N ALA A 87 7.54 -14.55 -9.19
CA ALA A 87 6.64 -13.85 -8.27
C ALA A 87 7.44 -13.02 -7.26
N PHE A 88 8.47 -13.60 -6.65
CA PHE A 88 9.28 -12.95 -5.64
C PHE A 88 10.08 -11.75 -6.18
N ILE A 89 10.71 -11.90 -7.35
CA ILE A 89 11.40 -10.82 -8.06
C ILE A 89 10.42 -9.71 -8.43
N GLY A 90 9.25 -10.08 -8.96
CA GLY A 90 8.19 -9.13 -9.30
C GLY A 90 7.74 -8.33 -8.07
N TRP A 91 7.56 -8.99 -6.93
CA TRP A 91 7.26 -8.34 -5.66
C TRP A 91 8.37 -7.38 -5.22
N CYS A 92 9.65 -7.79 -5.25
CA CYS A 92 10.78 -6.91 -4.89
C CYS A 92 10.82 -5.62 -5.73
N LEU A 93 10.53 -5.72 -7.03
CA LEU A 93 10.45 -4.56 -7.93
C LEU A 93 9.29 -3.63 -7.56
N MET A 94 8.11 -4.18 -7.24
CA MET A 94 6.93 -3.41 -6.83
C MET A 94 7.09 -2.79 -5.44
N PHE A 95 7.77 -3.48 -4.54
CA PHE A 95 8.04 -3.05 -3.17
C PHE A 95 8.83 -1.74 -3.15
N GLU A 96 10.01 -1.71 -3.79
CA GLU A 96 10.83 -0.49 -3.79
C GLU A 96 10.21 0.63 -4.64
N SER A 97 9.54 0.28 -5.75
CA SER A 97 8.79 1.26 -6.54
C SER A 97 7.74 1.97 -5.69
N THR A 98 7.08 1.24 -4.79
CA THR A 98 6.09 1.81 -3.86
C THR A 98 6.71 2.78 -2.87
N ILE A 99 7.84 2.44 -2.27
CA ILE A 99 8.58 3.34 -1.38
C ILE A 99 9.01 4.61 -2.13
N ASN A 100 9.58 4.45 -3.32
CA ASN A 100 10.04 5.57 -4.14
C ASN A 100 8.87 6.50 -4.55
N HIS A 101 7.72 5.95 -4.92
CA HIS A 101 6.53 6.76 -5.22
C HIS A 101 6.04 7.53 -4.00
N MET A 102 5.98 6.91 -2.81
CA MET A 102 5.60 7.60 -1.58
C MET A 102 6.55 8.76 -1.25
N LEU A 103 7.87 8.53 -1.33
CA LEU A 103 8.88 9.55 -1.08
C LEU A 103 8.85 10.69 -2.10
N VAL A 104 8.71 10.37 -3.39
CA VAL A 104 8.63 11.39 -4.45
C VAL A 104 7.34 12.20 -4.32
N ASP A 105 6.22 11.55 -4.02
CA ASP A 105 4.94 12.23 -3.85
C ASP A 105 4.95 13.18 -2.65
N ILE A 106 5.37 12.70 -1.47
CA ILE A 106 5.42 13.52 -0.25
C ILE A 106 6.40 14.69 -0.42
N LYS A 107 7.56 14.45 -1.06
CA LYS A 107 8.55 15.49 -1.39
C LYS A 107 7.97 16.54 -2.34
N ARG A 108 7.24 16.12 -3.37
CA ARG A 108 6.63 17.02 -4.34
C ARG A 108 5.51 17.85 -3.69
N ARG A 109 4.76 17.26 -2.77
CA ARG A 109 3.62 17.89 -2.10
C ARG A 109 4.05 18.90 -1.04
N PHE A 110 4.90 18.50 -0.10
CA PHE A 110 5.24 19.31 1.07
C PHE A 110 6.63 19.96 0.97
N GLY A 111 7.49 19.47 0.08
CA GLY A 111 8.87 19.93 -0.08
C GLY A 111 9.88 19.06 0.67
N ALA A 112 11.13 19.07 0.21
CA ALA A 112 12.20 18.19 0.70
C ALA A 112 12.65 18.45 2.15
N ASN A 113 12.36 19.64 2.69
CA ASN A 113 12.74 20.02 4.06
C ASN A 113 11.50 20.13 4.97
N SER A 114 10.34 19.63 4.52
CA SER A 114 9.12 19.66 5.30
C SER A 114 9.17 18.63 6.44
N PRO A 115 8.54 18.91 7.59
CA PRO A 115 8.39 17.93 8.67
C PRO A 115 7.77 16.62 8.18
N GLU A 116 6.82 16.69 7.24
CA GLU A 116 6.13 15.56 6.62
C GLU A 116 7.10 14.67 5.84
N TYR A 117 7.89 15.25 4.92
CA TYR A 117 8.88 14.48 4.17
C TYR A 117 9.93 13.87 5.10
N LEU A 118 10.46 14.64 6.05
CA LEU A 118 11.48 14.18 7.00
C LEU A 118 10.96 13.05 7.90
N ALA A 119 9.69 13.07 8.29
CA ALA A 119 9.07 11.99 9.05
C ALA A 119 8.96 10.68 8.24
N VAL A 120 8.57 10.76 6.95
CA VAL A 120 8.53 9.59 6.08
C VAL A 120 9.93 9.06 5.81
N GLU A 121 10.91 9.95 5.57
CA GLU A 121 12.32 9.57 5.39
C GLU A 121 12.88 8.90 6.65
N ALA A 122 12.60 9.44 7.84
CA ALA A 122 12.96 8.82 9.11
C ALA A 122 12.35 7.42 9.25
N ALA A 123 11.07 7.23 8.92
CA ALA A 123 10.41 5.93 8.94
C ALA A 123 11.03 4.94 7.93
N THR A 124 11.47 5.40 6.76
CA THR A 124 12.20 4.53 5.81
C THR A 124 13.55 4.09 6.35
N ASN A 125 14.28 4.97 7.04
CA ASN A 125 15.55 4.62 7.66
C ASN A 125 15.34 3.67 8.84
N GLU A 126 14.33 3.91 9.67
CA GLU A 126 13.96 3.02 10.77
C GLU A 126 13.59 1.63 10.25
N ALA A 127 12.69 1.54 9.26
CA ALA A 127 12.32 0.27 8.65
C ALA A 127 13.54 -0.46 8.06
N PHE A 128 14.43 0.27 7.39
CA PHE A 128 15.68 -0.30 6.90
C PHE A 128 16.57 -0.80 8.03
N ASP A 129 16.55 -0.17 9.20
CA ASP A 129 17.42 -0.52 10.32
C ASP A 129 16.89 -1.67 11.17
N THR A 130 15.58 -1.73 11.39
CA THR A 130 14.92 -2.65 12.32
C THR A 130 14.38 -3.91 11.67
N HIS A 131 14.08 -3.90 10.36
CA HIS A 131 13.51 -5.04 9.63
C HIS A 131 14.52 -5.62 8.62
N PRO A 132 15.19 -6.75 8.94
CA PRO A 132 16.12 -7.40 8.04
C PRO A 132 15.53 -7.77 6.67
N GLY A 133 14.27 -8.20 6.62
CA GLY A 133 13.54 -8.52 5.39
C GLY A 133 13.26 -7.28 4.54
N TYR A 134 12.94 -6.14 5.16
CA TYR A 134 12.83 -4.85 4.45
C TYR A 134 14.17 -4.50 3.79
N ARG A 135 15.25 -4.60 4.57
CA ARG A 135 16.60 -4.34 4.10
C ARG A 135 17.00 -5.31 2.99
N PHE A 136 16.63 -6.58 3.12
CA PHE A 136 16.82 -7.61 2.10
C PHE A 136 16.12 -7.24 0.79
N ALA A 137 14.83 -6.91 0.84
CA ALA A 137 14.04 -6.56 -0.34
C ALA A 137 14.62 -5.35 -1.10
N VAL A 138 15.01 -4.29 -0.37
CA VAL A 138 15.64 -3.09 -0.95
C VAL A 138 16.97 -3.43 -1.63
N ASN A 139 17.85 -4.18 -0.97
CA ASN A 139 19.15 -4.53 -1.54
C ASN A 139 19.02 -5.52 -2.71
N LEU A 140 18.10 -6.48 -2.61
CA LEU A 140 17.84 -7.45 -3.68
C LEU A 140 17.27 -6.77 -4.93
N ARG A 141 16.32 -5.83 -4.78
CA ARG A 141 15.84 -5.02 -5.91
C ARG A 141 17.00 -4.29 -6.58
N ARG A 142 17.83 -3.59 -5.78
CA ARG A 142 18.99 -2.84 -6.31
C ARG A 142 19.91 -3.74 -7.11
N ALA A 143 20.19 -4.94 -6.60
CA ALA A 143 20.97 -5.94 -7.30
C ALA A 143 20.31 -6.40 -8.61
N ILE A 144 19.01 -6.70 -8.59
CA ILE A 144 18.25 -7.12 -9.78
C ILE A 144 18.24 -6.03 -10.86
N SER A 145 18.17 -4.75 -10.47
CA SER A 145 18.07 -3.62 -11.42
C SER A 145 19.40 -3.24 -12.07
N HIS A 146 20.52 -3.53 -11.43
CA HIS A 146 21.84 -3.08 -11.88
C HIS A 146 22.78 -4.22 -12.28
N ASP A 147 22.57 -5.41 -11.73
CA ASP A 147 23.43 -6.57 -11.91
C ASP A 147 22.63 -7.74 -12.52
N ARG A 148 22.82 -8.96 -12.01
CA ARG A 148 22.11 -10.17 -12.45
C ARG A 148 21.11 -10.60 -11.38
N VAL A 149 20.00 -11.16 -11.84
CA VAL A 149 19.07 -11.89 -10.97
C VAL A 149 19.83 -13.05 -10.31
N PRO A 150 19.84 -13.16 -8.97
CA PRO A 150 20.45 -14.31 -8.32
C PRO A 150 19.72 -15.59 -8.71
N GLU A 151 20.47 -16.69 -8.84
CA GLU A 151 19.87 -18.01 -8.94
C GLU A 151 19.24 -18.36 -7.59
N LEU A 152 17.95 -18.10 -7.44
CA LEU A 152 17.23 -18.48 -6.24
C LEU A 152 16.98 -19.99 -6.30
N GLY A 153 17.66 -20.74 -5.45
CA GLY A 153 17.37 -22.15 -5.20
C GLY A 153 15.99 -22.33 -4.57
N GLY A 154 15.52 -23.58 -4.52
CA GLY A 154 14.35 -23.95 -3.74
C GLY A 154 14.60 -25.31 -3.10
N LYS A 155 14.43 -25.40 -1.78
CA LYS A 155 14.45 -26.67 -1.08
C LYS A 155 13.19 -26.75 -0.23
N ALA A 156 12.21 -27.52 -0.69
CA ALA A 156 11.08 -27.89 0.14
C ALA A 156 11.59 -28.77 1.29
N THR A 157 11.74 -28.19 2.48
CA THR A 157 11.90 -28.96 3.71
C THR A 157 10.53 -29.48 4.12
N ALA A 158 10.47 -30.67 4.70
CA ALA A 158 9.25 -31.18 5.31
C ALA A 158 9.34 -30.86 6.79
N ALA A 159 8.76 -29.73 7.24
CA ALA A 159 8.55 -29.51 8.66
C ALA A 159 7.25 -30.21 9.07
N VAL A 160 7.37 -31.10 10.06
CA VAL A 160 6.23 -31.78 10.69
C VAL A 160 5.63 -30.81 11.68
N HIS A 161 4.35 -30.47 11.50
CA HIS A 161 3.63 -29.64 12.43
C HIS A 161 3.59 -30.36 13.80
N SER A 162 4.19 -29.74 14.82
CA SER A 162 4.44 -30.37 16.11
C SER A 162 3.16 -30.86 16.82
N GLU A 163 2.03 -30.21 16.56
CA GLU A 163 0.74 -30.55 17.19
C GLU A 163 -0.12 -31.54 16.41
N THR A 164 0.02 -31.62 15.08
CA THR A 164 -0.87 -32.44 14.23
C THR A 164 -0.17 -33.65 13.61
N GLY A 165 1.17 -33.69 13.65
CA GLY A 165 1.96 -34.75 13.01
C GLY A 165 1.92 -34.73 11.48
N GLU A 166 1.23 -33.76 10.87
CA GLU A 166 1.18 -33.60 9.42
C GLU A 166 2.43 -32.87 8.93
N SER A 167 3.10 -33.47 7.94
CA SER A 167 4.15 -32.81 7.16
C SER A 167 3.51 -31.74 6.27
N ARG A 168 3.65 -30.46 6.62
CA ARG A 168 2.90 -29.39 5.91
C ARG A 168 3.66 -28.12 5.57
N THR A 169 4.85 -27.88 6.10
CA THR A 169 5.58 -26.64 5.79
C THR A 169 6.70 -26.92 4.80
N SER A 170 6.43 -26.73 3.51
CA SER A 170 7.47 -26.59 2.49
C SER A 170 8.04 -25.19 2.58
N GLU A 171 9.19 -25.03 3.24
CA GLU A 171 9.91 -23.76 3.21
C GLU A 171 10.50 -23.56 1.81
N TRP A 172 10.43 -22.33 1.29
CA TRP A 172 11.10 -21.98 0.04
C TRP A 172 12.32 -21.13 0.39
N LEU A 173 13.48 -21.77 0.24
CA LEU A 173 14.75 -21.19 0.64
C LEU A 173 15.41 -20.51 -0.54
N ILE A 174 15.66 -19.21 -0.44
CA ILE A 174 16.58 -18.51 -1.32
C ILE A 174 17.99 -18.99 -0.99
N THR A 175 18.61 -19.70 -1.93
CA THR A 175 20.05 -19.95 -1.89
C THR A 175 20.71 -18.89 -2.76
N LEU A 176 21.52 -18.01 -2.18
CA LEU A 176 22.31 -17.04 -2.94
C LEU A 176 23.73 -17.59 -3.07
N SER A 177 24.27 -17.62 -4.29
CA SER A 177 25.63 -18.10 -4.50
C SER A 177 26.65 -17.08 -3.95
N PRO A 178 27.74 -17.53 -3.30
CA PRO A 178 28.86 -16.68 -2.88
C PRO A 178 29.36 -15.74 -4.00
N GLU A 179 29.43 -16.26 -5.22
CA GLU A 179 29.87 -15.52 -6.40
C GLU A 179 28.95 -14.35 -6.77
N TRP A 180 27.65 -14.48 -6.53
CA TRP A 180 26.71 -13.39 -6.76
C TRP A 180 27.00 -12.25 -5.79
N PHE A 181 27.22 -12.56 -4.51
CA PHE A 181 27.52 -11.56 -3.49
C PHE A 181 28.79 -10.77 -3.77
N ASP A 182 29.86 -11.42 -4.21
CA ASP A 182 31.13 -10.75 -4.47
C ASP A 182 31.08 -9.78 -5.65
N ARG A 183 30.09 -9.96 -6.54
CA ARG A 183 29.92 -9.14 -7.75
C ARG A 183 28.87 -8.06 -7.60
N THR A 184 27.92 -8.24 -6.69
CA THR A 184 26.78 -7.34 -6.52
C THR A 184 27.09 -6.21 -5.54
N ARG A 185 26.73 -4.99 -5.93
CA ARG A 185 26.86 -3.82 -5.05
C ARG A 185 25.70 -3.76 -4.07
N VAL A 186 25.96 -4.18 -2.83
CA VAL A 186 25.01 -4.08 -1.72
C VAL A 186 25.46 -3.10 -0.64
N SER A 187 24.54 -2.68 0.22
CA SER A 187 24.89 -1.88 1.41
C SER A 187 25.76 -2.66 2.39
N ALA A 188 26.60 -1.96 3.16
CA ALA A 188 27.47 -2.57 4.16
C ALA A 188 26.66 -3.34 5.22
N LYS A 189 25.53 -2.78 5.67
CA LYS A 189 24.64 -3.40 6.66
C LYS A 189 24.05 -4.72 6.13
N PHE A 190 23.59 -4.72 4.89
CA PHE A 190 23.12 -5.94 4.25
C PHE A 190 24.25 -6.97 4.10
N ARG A 191 25.46 -6.53 3.75
CA ARG A 191 26.62 -7.43 3.70
C ARG A 191 26.87 -8.10 5.05
N THR A 192 26.77 -7.36 6.15
CA THR A 192 26.87 -7.91 7.51
C THR A 192 25.79 -8.95 7.77
N ASP A 193 24.51 -8.65 7.50
CA ASP A 193 23.41 -9.61 7.70
C ASP A 193 23.63 -10.90 6.89
N LEU A 194 24.11 -10.76 5.66
CA LEU A 194 24.42 -11.88 4.78
C LEU A 194 25.57 -12.72 5.33
N ASP A 195 26.68 -12.09 5.72
CA ASP A 195 27.87 -12.77 6.22
C ASP A 195 27.55 -13.54 7.52
N GLU A 196 26.73 -12.96 8.40
CA GLU A 196 26.24 -13.62 9.63
C GLU A 196 25.40 -14.86 9.30
N ARG A 197 24.40 -14.72 8.43
CA ARG A 197 23.53 -15.84 8.03
C ARG A 197 24.28 -16.94 7.29
N LEU A 198 25.20 -16.57 6.39
CA LEU A 198 26.07 -17.52 5.70
C LEU A 198 26.98 -18.27 6.68
N THR A 199 27.54 -17.58 7.67
CA THR A 199 28.36 -18.18 8.74
C THR A 199 27.54 -19.18 9.57
N ASN A 200 26.30 -18.83 9.90
CA ASN A 200 25.39 -19.66 10.67
C ASN A 200 24.71 -20.76 9.83
N LYS A 201 24.92 -20.77 8.51
CA LYS A 201 24.22 -21.65 7.54
C LYS A 201 22.70 -21.51 7.60
N GLU A 202 22.22 -20.32 7.94
CA GLU A 202 20.81 -19.98 7.99
C GLU A 202 20.32 -19.64 6.58
N PRO A 203 19.31 -20.36 6.06
CA PRO A 203 18.77 -20.04 4.75
C PRO A 203 17.86 -18.81 4.81
N PHE A 204 17.70 -18.12 3.69
CA PHE A 204 16.69 -17.07 3.54
C PHE A 204 15.34 -17.72 3.20
N VAL A 205 14.38 -17.68 4.12
CA VAL A 205 13.03 -18.22 3.86
C VAL A 205 12.18 -17.13 3.20
N ILE A 206 11.79 -17.31 1.93
CA ILE A 206 11.09 -16.27 1.15
C ILE A 206 9.89 -15.70 1.92
N ALA A 207 9.06 -16.57 2.49
CA ALA A 207 7.84 -16.16 3.18
C ALA A 207 8.13 -15.26 4.39
N GLU A 208 9.20 -15.54 5.14
CA GLU A 208 9.63 -14.75 6.29
C GLU A 208 10.19 -13.40 5.85
N GLU A 209 11.04 -13.39 4.82
CA GLU A 209 11.61 -12.16 4.26
C GLU A 209 10.51 -11.23 3.70
N VAL A 210 9.51 -11.78 3.00
CA VAL A 210 8.36 -11.00 2.53
C VAL A 210 7.55 -10.48 3.71
N SER A 211 7.28 -11.31 4.72
CA SER A 211 6.48 -10.90 5.88
C SER A 211 7.15 -9.75 6.64
N ASP A 212 8.44 -9.90 6.98
CA ASP A 212 9.18 -8.86 7.70
C ASP A 212 9.36 -7.58 6.86
N ALA A 213 9.57 -7.71 5.56
CA ALA A 213 9.59 -6.55 4.66
C ALA A 213 8.27 -5.80 4.63
N MET A 214 7.14 -6.51 4.64
CA MET A 214 5.80 -5.90 4.66
C MET A 214 5.52 -5.20 5.99
N GLU A 215 6.03 -5.70 7.11
CA GLU A 215 6.00 -5.00 8.41
C GLU A 215 6.81 -3.70 8.36
N GLY A 216 8.05 -3.74 7.86
CA GLY A 216 8.84 -2.52 7.68
C GLY A 216 8.18 -1.53 6.72
N LEU A 217 7.55 -2.00 5.64
CA LEU A 217 6.81 -1.14 4.71
C LEU A 217 5.54 -0.56 5.34
N HIS A 218 4.91 -1.30 6.26
CA HIS A 218 3.77 -0.80 7.02
C HIS A 218 4.16 0.42 7.85
N LEU A 219 5.33 0.43 8.51
CA LEU A 219 5.84 1.61 9.23
C LEU A 219 5.94 2.83 8.31
N VAL A 220 6.54 2.66 7.13
CA VAL A 220 6.66 3.73 6.12
C VAL A 220 5.29 4.23 5.67
N ARG A 221 4.35 3.30 5.43
CA ARG A 221 2.98 3.64 5.05
C ARG A 221 2.26 4.42 6.15
N VAL A 222 2.41 4.04 7.41
CA VAL A 222 1.78 4.75 8.54
C VAL A 222 2.31 6.17 8.61
N ALA A 223 3.64 6.38 8.50
CA ALA A 223 4.23 7.71 8.45
C ALA A 223 3.70 8.52 7.26
N TYR A 224 3.64 7.91 6.07
CA TYR A 224 3.10 8.53 4.86
C TYR A 224 1.63 8.95 5.03
N MET A 225 0.77 8.07 5.54
CA MET A 225 -0.64 8.39 5.81
C MET A 225 -0.78 9.46 6.90
N THR A 226 0.08 9.44 7.91
CA THR A 226 0.09 10.43 8.99
C THR A 226 0.43 11.83 8.47
N ALA A 227 1.35 11.94 7.51
CA ALA A 227 1.65 13.21 6.87
C ALA A 227 0.43 13.85 6.18
N TYR A 228 -0.51 13.01 5.69
CA TYR A 228 -1.78 13.46 5.12
C TYR A 228 -2.93 13.52 6.14
N ALA A 229 -2.72 13.20 7.42
CA ALA A 229 -3.81 13.03 8.39
C ALA A 229 -4.67 14.28 8.57
N ARG A 230 -4.05 15.46 8.57
CA ARG A 230 -4.79 16.73 8.65
C ARG A 230 -5.67 16.94 7.41
N GLU A 231 -5.10 16.84 6.22
CA GLU A 231 -5.85 17.02 4.97
C GLU A 231 -6.97 15.95 4.84
N MET A 232 -6.73 14.73 5.30
CA MET A 232 -7.75 13.67 5.36
C MET A 232 -8.87 13.99 6.35
N THR A 233 -8.55 14.58 7.49
CA THR A 233 -9.55 14.99 8.49
C THR A 233 -10.41 16.10 7.92
N ASP A 234 -9.80 17.14 7.37
CA ASP A 234 -10.51 18.27 6.74
C ASP A 234 -11.40 17.77 5.58
N ALA A 235 -10.89 16.86 4.75
CA ALA A 235 -11.65 16.24 3.66
C ALA A 235 -12.82 15.38 4.18
N SER A 236 -12.62 14.63 5.26
CA SER A 236 -13.66 13.77 5.86
C SER A 236 -14.75 14.60 6.52
N ASP A 237 -14.39 15.65 7.26
CA ASP A 237 -15.33 16.56 7.93
C ASP A 237 -16.17 17.32 6.89
N LEU A 238 -15.56 17.76 5.77
CA LEU A 238 -16.30 18.33 4.65
C LEU A 238 -17.32 17.35 4.06
N LEU A 239 -16.91 16.10 3.84
CA LEU A 239 -17.81 15.07 3.30
C LEU A 239 -18.94 14.73 4.26
N GLU A 240 -18.66 14.63 5.57
CA GLU A 240 -19.69 14.42 6.58
C GLU A 240 -20.67 15.58 6.65
N HIS A 241 -20.16 16.82 6.67
CA HIS A 241 -21.01 18.01 6.65
C HIS A 241 -21.95 18.01 5.43
N LEU A 242 -21.46 17.61 4.25
CA LEU A 242 -22.27 17.48 3.04
C LEU A 242 -23.27 16.32 3.14
N MET A 243 -22.89 15.20 3.74
CA MET A 243 -23.78 14.05 3.93
C MET A 243 -24.86 14.32 4.97
N ASP A 244 -24.60 15.11 6.00
CA ASP A 244 -25.58 15.50 7.02
C ASP A 244 -26.67 16.42 6.47
N ARG A 245 -26.39 17.11 5.36
CA ARG A 245 -27.42 17.85 4.60
C ARG A 245 -28.40 16.91 3.90
N VAL A 246 -28.04 15.64 3.68
CA VAL A 246 -28.89 14.64 3.03
C VAL A 246 -29.63 13.83 4.12
N PRO A 247 -30.96 13.93 4.23
CA PRO A 247 -31.71 13.35 5.34
C PRO A 247 -31.67 11.82 5.39
N THR A 248 -31.39 11.17 4.25
CA THR A 248 -31.37 9.72 4.16
C THR A 248 -29.93 9.20 4.10
N ARG A 249 -29.68 8.01 4.66
CA ARG A 249 -28.37 7.32 4.57
C ARG A 249 -28.07 6.74 3.17
N ARG A 250 -28.73 7.25 2.13
CA ARG A 250 -28.64 6.76 0.76
C ARG A 250 -27.45 7.38 0.02
N PRO A 251 -27.10 6.87 -1.18
CA PRO A 251 -26.12 7.50 -2.02
C PRO A 251 -26.48 8.96 -2.33
N VAL A 252 -25.46 9.81 -2.39
CA VAL A 252 -25.61 11.23 -2.66
C VAL A 252 -25.15 11.51 -4.09
N VAL A 253 -25.98 12.17 -4.88
CA VAL A 253 -25.66 12.50 -6.28
C VAL A 253 -25.36 13.99 -6.38
N ILE A 254 -24.20 14.32 -6.91
CA ILE A 254 -23.76 15.70 -7.15
C ILE A 254 -23.77 15.93 -8.64
N GLY A 255 -24.68 16.79 -9.07
CA GLY A 255 -24.97 17.01 -10.49
C GLY A 255 -24.61 18.42 -10.95
N ALA A 256 -24.05 18.52 -12.16
CA ALA A 256 -24.13 19.74 -12.97
C ALA A 256 -24.98 19.49 -14.21
N VAL A 257 -25.81 20.47 -14.54
CA VAL A 257 -26.42 20.60 -15.87
C VAL A 257 -25.77 21.83 -16.51
N PRO A 258 -24.79 21.66 -17.41
CA PRO A 258 -24.21 22.79 -18.14
C PRO A 258 -25.29 23.41 -19.03
N GLU A 259 -25.49 24.72 -18.91
CA GLU A 259 -26.46 25.46 -19.72
C GLU A 259 -26.31 25.13 -21.21
N GLY A 260 -27.42 24.80 -21.87
CA GLY A 260 -27.49 24.58 -23.31
C GLY A 260 -26.98 23.23 -23.84
N THR A 261 -26.48 22.32 -23.00
CA THR A 261 -25.90 21.06 -23.49
C THR A 261 -26.78 19.82 -23.32
N GLY A 262 -27.76 19.84 -22.42
CA GLY A 262 -28.58 18.65 -22.08
C GLY A 262 -27.82 17.50 -21.42
N THR A 263 -26.49 17.55 -21.36
CA THR A 263 -25.62 16.51 -20.79
C THR A 263 -25.46 16.73 -19.29
N ARG A 264 -25.93 15.79 -18.47
CA ARG A 264 -25.77 15.84 -17.01
C ARG A 264 -24.47 15.14 -16.59
N PHE A 265 -23.64 15.83 -15.82
CA PHE A 265 -22.49 15.21 -15.14
C PHE A 265 -22.91 14.88 -13.71
N GLU A 266 -22.77 13.63 -13.30
CA GLU A 266 -23.15 13.15 -11.97
C GLU A 266 -21.96 12.48 -11.28
N TRP A 267 -21.67 12.88 -10.04
CA TRP A 267 -20.87 12.08 -9.11
C TRP A 267 -21.80 11.41 -8.13
N VAL A 268 -21.68 10.09 -7.99
CA VAL A 268 -22.47 9.32 -7.03
C VAL A 268 -21.56 8.94 -5.87
N LEU A 269 -21.74 9.59 -4.73
CA LEU A 269 -21.12 9.18 -3.47
C LEU A 269 -21.95 8.03 -2.90
N THR A 270 -21.46 6.81 -3.06
CA THR A 270 -22.13 5.59 -2.56
C THR A 270 -21.90 5.38 -1.07
N GLY A 271 -22.62 4.43 -0.47
CA GLY A 271 -22.41 4.04 0.94
C GLY A 271 -20.99 3.55 1.26
N GLU A 272 -20.19 3.18 0.26
CA GLU A 272 -18.77 2.83 0.44
C GLU A 272 -17.93 4.05 0.83
N ALA A 273 -18.29 5.26 0.36
CA ALA A 273 -17.65 6.49 0.83
C ALA A 273 -17.84 6.69 2.34
N ARG A 274 -19.01 6.31 2.90
CA ARG A 274 -19.24 6.29 4.35
C ARG A 274 -18.37 5.25 5.07
N ALA A 275 -18.08 4.11 4.44
CA ALA A 275 -17.18 3.11 5.02
C ALA A 275 -15.72 3.59 5.04
N VAL A 276 -15.27 4.31 4.01
CA VAL A 276 -13.95 4.94 3.96
C VAL A 276 -13.85 6.09 4.98
N ILE A 277 -14.88 6.92 5.12
CA ILE A 277 -14.97 7.95 6.16
C ILE A 277 -15.01 7.32 7.57
N ALA A 278 -15.72 6.21 7.76
CA ALA A 278 -15.76 5.50 9.04
C ALA A 278 -14.42 4.83 9.42
N GLN A 279 -13.51 4.64 8.45
CA GLN A 279 -12.13 4.18 8.66
C GLN A 279 -11.18 5.34 9.05
N ARG A 280 -11.71 6.51 9.45
CA ARG A 280 -10.97 7.59 10.13
C ARG A 280 -9.85 6.96 10.97
N PRO A 281 -8.57 7.31 10.76
CA PRO A 281 -7.57 7.05 11.77
C PRO A 281 -8.07 7.77 13.02
N ARG A 282 -8.68 7.02 13.95
CA ARG A 282 -8.95 7.52 15.30
C ARG A 282 -7.60 7.99 15.76
N THR A 283 -7.51 9.28 16.08
CA THR A 283 -6.31 9.97 16.53
C THR A 283 -5.44 8.98 17.28
N VAL A 284 -4.40 8.46 16.61
CA VAL A 284 -3.35 7.76 17.34
C VAL A 284 -2.76 8.90 18.15
N ALA A 285 -2.98 8.86 19.46
CA ALA A 285 -2.25 9.73 20.36
C ALA A 285 -0.78 9.39 20.13
N ILE A 286 -0.13 10.15 19.26
CA ILE A 286 1.32 10.14 19.14
C ILE A 286 1.76 10.87 20.40
N ASP A 287 1.99 10.12 21.48
CA ASP A 287 2.78 10.61 22.60
C ASP A 287 4.12 11.04 22.01
N THR A 288 4.23 12.33 21.76
CA THR A 288 5.46 12.93 21.26
C THR A 288 6.43 12.84 22.42
N PRO A 289 7.56 12.10 22.32
CA PRO A 289 8.51 12.04 23.41
C PRO A 289 8.97 13.47 23.70
N GLN A 290 8.72 13.95 24.92
CA GLN A 290 9.29 15.23 25.34
C GLN A 290 10.81 15.10 25.30
N PRO A 291 11.53 16.10 24.74
CA PRO A 291 12.97 16.11 24.80
C PRO A 291 13.41 16.10 26.28
N PRO A 292 14.47 15.36 26.63
CA PRO A 292 14.97 15.33 27.99
C PRO A 292 15.35 16.75 28.44
N ALA A 293 14.96 17.08 29.67
CA ALA A 293 15.27 18.33 30.34
C ALA A 293 16.78 18.52 30.57
#